data_AF-A0A2E0HR79-F1
#
_entry.id   AF-A0A2E0HR79-F1
#
_cell.length_a   1.000
_cell.length_b   1.000
_cell.length_c   1.000
_cell.angle_alpha   90.00
_cell.angle_beta   90.00
_cell.angle_gamma   90.00
#
_symmetry.space_group_name_H-M   'P 1'
#
loop_
_entity.id
_entity.type
_entity.pdbx_description
1 polymer ?
#
loop_
_entity_poly.entity_id
_entity_poly.type
_entity_poly.pdbx_seq_one_letter_code
_entity_poly.pdbx_strand_id
1 'polypeptide(L)'
;MRNPFFMLTSRSVDKPKSTLAIIFVVILALSSGASQLVFDNTEDGFFPDNETVTLLNEIEDEYQASVDFIRVIDEMEQGELLIGDTWEQLALTEAMLLNDSNFEDYHYPIFGSQANFGMAGTALQWQSIQDPENAQIWISQVTSAIEVLRNSNDTTFNQSLDNLTDTANIIPKLEPITSERLLAWQPSDPNEWLPRLDSGQNLTISINETIWRTYSLFGFNSVRNDFQKDLMTERLGSMISDLYALKGQQSIDYRSMMISSIPVGERDDPWNMTGPVITTLAVSSDPEVYGLEANKFSIVEENINTWSAVLLDNLKQETGDSELRTFSFSQFGVGSTETLGKEIGMLTGSAFMLLAIILWFNFRSVRETAYVMVLTIFAIGATYGLSGWLQKFGVNMTFNAAMNSIPVLLLAIGVDYGLHVVLRIREELKVAD
;
A
#
# COMPACT_ATOMS: atom_id res chain seq x y z
N MET A 1 58.96 -31.75 -9.58
CA MET A 1 57.64 -32.11 -9.04
C MET A 1 56.77 -32.54 -10.21
N ARG A 2 56.16 -33.74 -10.20
CA ARG A 2 55.24 -34.14 -11.28
C ARG A 2 54.03 -33.21 -11.23
N ASN A 3 53.65 -32.65 -12.36
CA ASN A 3 52.48 -31.79 -12.47
C ASN A 3 51.24 -32.56 -11.95
N PRO A 4 50.51 -32.04 -10.95
CA PRO A 4 49.33 -32.70 -10.38
C PRO A 4 48.28 -33.01 -11.45
N PHE A 5 48.17 -32.20 -12.51
CA PHE A 5 47.25 -32.44 -13.62
C PHE A 5 47.60 -33.70 -14.40
N PHE A 6 48.89 -33.98 -14.67
CA PHE A 6 49.29 -35.22 -15.35
C PHE A 6 48.98 -36.48 -14.53
N MET A 7 49.04 -36.38 -13.20
CA MET A 7 48.67 -37.49 -12.31
C MET A 7 47.17 -37.75 -12.31
N LEU A 8 46.34 -36.71 -12.38
CA LEU A 8 44.89 -36.83 -12.51
C LEU A 8 44.52 -37.43 -13.87
N THR A 9 45.13 -36.95 -14.96
CA THR A 9 44.90 -37.48 -16.31
C THR A 9 45.29 -38.96 -16.41
N SER A 10 46.48 -39.34 -15.93
CA SER A 10 46.90 -40.74 -15.99
C SER A 10 45.97 -41.65 -15.18
N ARG A 11 45.53 -41.20 -14.00
CA ARG A 11 44.63 -41.96 -13.14
C ARG A 11 43.22 -42.10 -13.72
N SER A 12 42.75 -41.10 -14.46
CA SER A 12 41.49 -41.15 -15.20
C SER A 12 41.53 -42.21 -16.31
N VAL A 13 42.66 -42.36 -17.00
CA VAL A 13 42.85 -43.35 -18.07
C VAL A 13 43.06 -44.75 -17.49
N ASP A 14 43.92 -44.89 -16.49
CA ASP A 14 44.30 -46.20 -15.93
C ASP A 14 43.20 -46.82 -15.05
N LYS A 15 42.41 -45.98 -14.36
CA LYS A 15 41.36 -46.41 -13.41
C LYS A 15 40.08 -45.58 -13.57
N PRO A 16 39.36 -45.72 -14.69
CA PRO A 16 38.22 -44.85 -15.02
C PRO A 16 37.05 -44.99 -14.04
N LYS A 17 36.69 -46.23 -13.65
CA LYS A 17 35.57 -46.49 -12.73
C LYS A 17 35.78 -45.87 -11.36
N SER A 18 36.97 -46.04 -10.79
CA SER A 18 37.32 -45.45 -9.49
C SER A 18 37.38 -43.92 -9.57
N THR A 19 37.87 -43.37 -10.67
CA THR A 19 37.94 -41.91 -10.88
C THR A 19 36.53 -41.30 -10.96
N LEU A 20 35.62 -41.90 -11.73
CA LEU A 20 34.23 -41.46 -11.80
C LEU A 20 33.51 -41.55 -10.45
N ALA A 21 33.72 -42.63 -9.69
CA ALA A 21 33.14 -42.76 -8.36
C ALA A 21 33.61 -41.66 -7.39
N ILE A 22 34.91 -41.33 -7.43
CA ILE A 22 35.47 -40.24 -6.61
C ILE A 22 34.87 -38.89 -7.02
N ILE A 23 34.81 -38.58 -8.33
CA ILE A 23 34.21 -37.34 -8.82
C ILE A 23 32.75 -37.23 -8.38
N PHE A 24 31.99 -38.32 -8.50
CA PHE A 24 30.60 -38.35 -8.08
C PHE A 24 30.43 -38.07 -6.57
N VAL A 25 31.28 -38.67 -5.73
CA VAL A 25 31.29 -38.38 -4.28
C VAL A 25 31.63 -36.92 -4.00
N VAL A 26 32.58 -36.34 -4.73
CA VAL A 26 32.94 -34.91 -4.59
C VAL A 26 31.77 -34.01 -4.97
N ILE A 27 31.09 -34.29 -6.09
CA ILE A 27 29.90 -33.54 -6.52
C ILE A 27 28.80 -33.62 -5.45
N LEU A 28 28.53 -34.81 -4.89
CA LEU A 28 27.55 -34.96 -3.82
C LEU A 28 27.93 -34.17 -2.56
N ALA A 29 29.21 -34.20 -2.18
CA ALA A 29 29.71 -33.44 -1.04
C ALA A 29 29.54 -31.92 -1.27
N LEU A 30 29.86 -31.42 -2.46
CA LEU A 30 29.63 -30.02 -2.82
C LEU A 30 28.15 -29.69 -2.78
N SER A 31 27.31 -30.48 -3.45
CA SER A 31 25.86 -30.27 -3.55
C SER A 31 25.16 -30.22 -2.18
N SER A 32 25.67 -30.92 -1.17
CA SER A 32 25.12 -30.88 0.20
C SER A 32 25.09 -29.49 0.83
N GLY A 33 25.94 -28.56 0.37
CA GLY A 33 25.98 -27.19 0.85
C GLY A 33 24.80 -26.33 0.37
N ALA A 34 23.96 -26.82 -0.55
CA ALA A 34 22.88 -26.01 -1.12
C ALA A 34 21.86 -25.55 -0.07
N SER A 35 21.68 -26.33 1.00
CA SER A 35 20.82 -25.97 2.15
C SER A 35 21.31 -24.77 2.96
N GLN A 36 22.55 -24.36 2.78
CA GLN A 36 23.19 -23.27 3.52
C GLN A 36 23.14 -21.94 2.74
N LEU A 37 22.53 -21.94 1.55
CA LEU A 37 22.34 -20.73 0.77
C LEU A 37 21.33 -19.81 1.45
N VAL A 38 21.69 -18.54 1.52
CA VAL A 38 20.82 -17.47 1.97
C VAL A 38 20.36 -16.72 0.73
N PHE A 39 19.04 -16.60 0.58
CA PHE A 39 18.43 -15.82 -0.48
C PHE A 39 17.97 -14.50 0.10
N ASP A 40 18.30 -13.42 -0.61
CA ASP A 40 17.87 -12.07 -0.29
C ASP A 40 17.12 -11.50 -1.49
N ASN A 41 15.79 -11.64 -1.45
CA ASN A 41 14.92 -11.13 -2.51
C ASN A 41 14.34 -9.75 -2.17
N THR A 42 14.88 -9.08 -1.15
CA THR A 42 14.50 -7.71 -0.83
C THR A 42 14.91 -6.77 -1.97
N GLU A 43 14.32 -5.57 -1.99
CA GLU A 43 14.71 -4.51 -2.91
C GLU A 43 16.21 -4.18 -2.77
N ASP A 44 16.71 -4.14 -1.54
CA ASP A 44 18.12 -3.88 -1.21
C ASP A 44 19.09 -4.89 -1.84
N GLY A 45 18.69 -6.16 -1.92
CA GLY A 45 19.49 -7.22 -2.53
C GLY A 45 19.79 -6.98 -4.02
N PHE A 46 19.06 -6.08 -4.71
CA PHE A 46 19.34 -5.70 -6.10
C PHE A 46 20.46 -4.67 -6.23
N PHE A 47 20.72 -3.87 -5.19
CA PHE A 47 21.69 -2.80 -5.27
C PHE A 47 23.12 -3.32 -5.04
N PRO A 48 24.13 -2.75 -5.74
CA PRO A 48 25.52 -3.14 -5.54
C PRO A 48 26.06 -2.60 -4.20
N ASP A 49 26.88 -3.39 -3.52
CA ASP A 49 27.61 -2.98 -2.32
C ASP A 49 28.61 -1.85 -2.63
N ASN A 50 28.18 -0.60 -2.51
CA ASN A 50 29.02 0.59 -2.64
C ASN A 50 28.59 1.69 -1.67
N GLU A 51 29.50 2.65 -1.43
CA GLU A 51 29.27 3.74 -0.47
C GLU A 51 28.02 4.58 -0.77
N THR A 52 27.65 4.72 -2.05
CA THR A 52 26.44 5.48 -2.44
C THR A 52 25.17 4.76 -2.03
N VAL A 53 25.10 3.45 -2.23
CA VAL A 53 23.96 2.61 -1.82
C VAL A 53 23.90 2.56 -0.30
N THR A 54 25.03 2.40 0.39
CA THR A 54 25.05 2.43 1.86
C THR A 54 24.52 3.75 2.42
N LEU A 55 24.90 4.89 1.83
CA LEU A 55 24.37 6.19 2.23
C LEU A 55 22.88 6.33 1.92
N LEU A 56 22.41 5.77 0.80
CA LEU A 56 20.99 5.76 0.46
C LEU A 56 20.20 4.98 1.50
N ASN A 57 20.62 3.76 1.83
CA ASN A 57 19.98 2.94 2.84
C ASN A 57 20.03 3.61 4.22
N GLU A 58 21.13 4.26 4.60
CA GLU A 58 21.22 5.02 5.86
C GLU A 58 20.23 6.19 5.89
N ILE A 59 20.02 6.87 4.76
CA ILE A 59 19.03 7.94 4.64
C ILE A 59 17.60 7.37 4.67
N GLU A 60 17.35 6.23 4.02
CA GLU A 60 16.05 5.58 4.09
C GLU A 60 15.76 5.09 5.51
N ASP A 61 16.67 4.39 6.16
CA ASP A 61 16.50 3.93 7.54
C ASP A 61 16.26 5.09 8.53
N GLU A 62 16.95 6.22 8.36
CA GLU A 62 16.85 7.37 9.28
C GLU A 62 15.64 8.28 8.98
N TYR A 63 15.21 8.40 7.71
CA TYR A 63 14.21 9.39 7.28
C TYR A 63 12.93 8.80 6.68
N GLN A 64 12.86 7.48 6.45
CA GLN A 64 11.63 6.84 5.99
C GLN A 64 10.64 6.79 7.15
N ALA A 65 9.44 7.33 6.92
CA ALA A 65 8.34 7.09 7.84
C ALA A 65 7.95 5.61 7.70
N SER A 66 7.98 4.86 8.79
CA SER A 66 7.49 3.47 8.86
C SER A 66 5.97 3.43 8.75
N VAL A 67 5.49 3.70 7.54
CA VAL A 67 4.08 3.79 7.16
C VAL A 67 3.86 3.00 5.87
N ASP A 68 2.85 2.15 5.87
CA ASP A 68 2.30 1.55 4.65
C ASP A 68 0.90 2.16 4.37
N PHE A 69 0.56 2.23 3.08
CA PHE A 69 -0.71 2.76 2.61
C PHE A 69 -1.53 1.62 2.02
N ILE A 70 -2.56 1.20 2.74
CA ILE A 70 -3.54 0.24 2.25
C ILE A 70 -4.53 1.00 1.40
N ARG A 71 -4.51 0.73 0.09
CA ARG A 71 -5.33 1.40 -0.91
C ARG A 71 -6.38 0.43 -1.42
N VAL A 72 -7.64 0.76 -1.24
CA VAL A 72 -8.73 0.15 -1.98
C VAL A 72 -8.88 0.92 -3.28
N ILE A 73 -8.86 0.18 -4.37
CA ILE A 73 -8.99 0.66 -5.74
C ILE A 73 -10.35 0.18 -6.25
N ASP A 74 -11.20 1.13 -6.55
CA ASP A 74 -12.54 0.94 -7.09
C ASP A 74 -12.58 1.45 -8.53
N GLU A 75 -13.00 0.63 -9.50
CA GLU A 75 -12.96 0.99 -10.92
C GLU A 75 -14.27 1.64 -11.33
N MET A 76 -14.23 2.93 -11.67
CA MET A 76 -15.42 3.69 -12.02
C MET A 76 -15.68 3.68 -13.53
N GLU A 77 -16.93 3.46 -13.91
CA GLU A 77 -17.43 3.76 -15.24
C GLU A 77 -17.80 5.24 -15.40
N GLN A 78 -17.93 5.67 -16.66
CA GLN A 78 -18.28 7.04 -17.00
C GLN A 78 -19.61 7.47 -16.37
N GLY A 79 -19.54 8.50 -15.53
CA GLY A 79 -20.71 9.11 -14.90
C GLY A 79 -21.17 8.44 -13.61
N GLU A 80 -20.48 7.41 -13.11
CA GLU A 80 -20.84 6.77 -11.84
C GLU A 80 -20.70 7.69 -10.63
N LEU A 81 -19.71 8.59 -10.63
CA LEU A 81 -19.56 9.60 -9.58
C LEU A 81 -20.71 10.63 -9.54
N LEU A 82 -21.59 10.64 -10.55
CA LEU A 82 -22.82 11.45 -10.56
C LEU A 82 -24.03 10.71 -9.94
N ILE A 83 -23.82 9.48 -9.45
CA ILE A 83 -24.85 8.61 -8.86
C ILE A 83 -24.65 8.57 -7.33
N GLY A 84 -25.75 8.75 -6.58
CA GLY A 84 -25.71 8.72 -5.10
C GLY A 84 -25.21 7.40 -4.53
N ASP A 85 -25.69 6.27 -5.07
CA ASP A 85 -25.32 4.91 -4.65
C ASP A 85 -23.80 4.67 -4.70
N THR A 86 -23.09 5.25 -5.67
CA THR A 86 -21.62 5.18 -5.77
C THR A 86 -20.96 5.85 -4.57
N TRP A 87 -21.48 6.98 -4.10
CA TRP A 87 -20.96 7.65 -2.90
C TRP A 87 -21.26 6.88 -1.62
N GLU A 88 -22.38 6.16 -1.55
CA GLU A 88 -22.68 5.23 -0.45
C GLU A 88 -21.70 4.05 -0.44
N GLN A 89 -21.37 3.49 -1.60
CA GLN A 89 -20.35 2.44 -1.73
C GLN A 89 -18.96 2.93 -1.31
N LEU A 90 -18.56 4.13 -1.74
CA LEU A 90 -17.29 4.74 -1.33
C LEU A 90 -17.26 4.98 0.19
N ALA A 91 -18.38 5.42 0.79
CA ALA A 91 -18.51 5.61 2.22
C ALA A 91 -18.43 4.28 2.99
N LEU A 92 -19.10 3.23 2.50
CA LEU A 92 -19.02 1.89 3.05
C LEU A 92 -17.58 1.36 3.01
N THR A 93 -16.90 1.54 1.89
CA THR A 93 -15.51 1.12 1.70
C THR A 93 -14.57 1.80 2.70
N GLU A 94 -14.68 3.13 2.82
CA GLU A 94 -13.89 3.91 3.78
C GLU A 94 -14.23 3.55 5.24
N ALA A 95 -15.50 3.27 5.53
CA ALA A 95 -15.97 2.86 6.86
C ALA A 95 -15.45 1.47 7.25
N MET A 96 -15.40 0.53 6.30
CA MET A 96 -14.86 -0.82 6.51
C MET A 96 -13.34 -0.79 6.70
N LEU A 97 -12.62 0.03 5.94
CA LEU A 97 -11.19 0.28 6.16
C LEU A 97 -10.90 0.76 7.58
N LEU A 98 -11.66 1.77 8.05
CA LEU A 98 -11.48 2.35 9.38
C LEU A 98 -11.87 1.42 10.54
N ASN A 99 -12.73 0.44 10.31
CA ASN A 99 -13.27 -0.44 11.34
C ASN A 99 -12.72 -1.87 11.24
N ASP A 100 -11.71 -2.11 10.42
CA ASP A 100 -11.08 -3.42 10.32
C ASP A 100 -10.26 -3.70 11.59
N SER A 101 -10.66 -4.73 12.33
CA SER A 101 -10.05 -5.11 13.61
C SER A 101 -8.57 -5.48 13.50
N ASN A 102 -8.07 -5.80 12.30
CA ASN A 102 -6.65 -6.10 12.11
C ASN A 102 -5.81 -4.82 11.97
N PHE A 103 -6.41 -3.70 11.54
CA PHE A 103 -5.72 -2.44 11.27
C PHE A 103 -5.94 -1.36 12.33
N GLU A 104 -7.02 -1.46 13.13
CA GLU A 104 -7.44 -0.44 14.10
C GLU A 104 -6.32 0.02 15.05
N ASP A 105 -5.56 -0.93 15.62
CA ASP A 105 -4.47 -0.65 16.56
C ASP A 105 -3.23 -0.03 15.89
N TYR A 106 -3.13 -0.09 14.56
CA TYR A 106 -1.96 0.33 13.79
C TYR A 106 -2.20 1.58 12.95
N HIS A 107 -3.35 2.23 13.09
CA HIS A 107 -3.67 3.47 12.39
C HIS A 107 -2.59 4.54 12.57
N TYR A 108 -2.07 5.02 11.44
CA TYR A 108 -1.07 6.09 11.43
C TYR A 108 -1.70 7.40 10.97
N PRO A 109 -1.80 8.42 11.84
CA PRO A 109 -2.48 9.67 11.50
C PRO A 109 -1.69 10.46 10.44
N ILE A 110 -2.23 10.51 9.23
CA ILE A 110 -1.71 11.33 8.13
C ILE A 110 -1.97 12.80 8.49
N PHE A 111 -0.93 13.63 8.43
CA PHE A 111 -1.00 15.06 8.78
C PHE A 111 -1.50 15.35 10.21
N GLY A 112 -1.38 14.38 11.13
CA GLY A 112 -1.67 14.55 12.56
C GLY A 112 -3.15 14.58 12.94
N SER A 113 -4.07 14.24 12.02
CA SER A 113 -5.51 14.23 12.30
C SER A 113 -6.15 12.85 12.20
N GLN A 114 -6.01 12.16 11.07
CA GLN A 114 -6.71 10.89 10.78
C GLN A 114 -5.87 9.96 9.90
N ALA A 115 -6.09 8.66 10.02
CA ALA A 115 -5.37 7.64 9.25
C ALA A 115 -5.99 7.37 7.87
N ASN A 116 -7.27 7.69 7.67
CA ASN A 116 -7.98 7.48 6.42
C ASN A 116 -7.94 8.71 5.51
N PHE A 117 -8.01 8.45 4.22
CA PHE A 117 -8.15 9.45 3.18
C PHE A 117 -8.96 8.88 2.01
N GLY A 118 -10.20 9.33 1.87
CA GLY A 118 -11.11 8.93 0.78
C GLY A 118 -12.00 10.07 0.31
N MET A 119 -12.63 9.88 -0.85
CA MET A 119 -13.54 10.87 -1.41
C MET A 119 -14.79 11.06 -0.53
N ALA A 120 -15.36 9.96 -0.01
CA ALA A 120 -16.57 10.00 0.81
C ALA A 120 -16.36 10.76 2.13
N GLY A 121 -15.30 10.44 2.89
CA GLY A 121 -14.96 11.17 4.12
C GLY A 121 -14.67 12.64 3.86
N THR A 122 -14.00 12.96 2.76
CA THR A 122 -13.74 14.35 2.33
C THR A 122 -15.05 15.09 1.98
N ALA A 123 -15.97 14.43 1.27
CA ALA A 123 -17.28 14.97 0.91
C ALA A 123 -18.16 15.19 2.14
N LEU A 124 -18.21 14.22 3.05
CA LEU A 124 -18.90 14.32 4.33
C LEU A 124 -18.40 15.52 5.15
N GLN A 125 -17.07 15.72 5.23
CA GLN A 125 -16.50 16.89 5.91
C GLN A 125 -16.96 18.18 5.23
N TRP A 126 -16.76 18.32 3.93
CA TRP A 126 -17.16 19.52 3.17
C TRP A 126 -18.66 19.84 3.35
N GLN A 127 -19.53 18.84 3.21
CA GLN A 127 -20.98 18.99 3.41
C GLN A 127 -21.35 19.42 4.83
N SER A 128 -20.57 19.01 5.84
CA SER A 128 -20.81 19.34 7.24
C SER A 128 -20.36 20.75 7.60
N ILE A 129 -19.26 21.26 7.03
CA ILE A 129 -18.60 22.49 7.51
C ILE A 129 -18.40 23.60 6.47
N GLN A 130 -18.59 23.33 5.18
CA GLN A 130 -18.39 24.32 4.10
C GLN A 130 -19.58 24.47 3.14
N ASP A 131 -20.45 23.47 3.00
CA ASP A 131 -21.58 23.54 2.05
C ASP A 131 -22.61 24.63 2.43
N PRO A 132 -22.82 25.66 1.58
CA PRO A 132 -23.80 26.72 1.81
C PRO A 132 -25.23 26.24 1.99
N GLU A 133 -25.64 25.20 1.28
CA GLU A 133 -27.03 24.73 1.30
C GLU A 133 -27.36 24.03 2.61
N ASN A 134 -26.53 23.06 3.02
CA ASN A 134 -26.67 22.38 4.30
C ASN A 134 -26.56 23.36 5.48
N ALA A 135 -25.65 24.33 5.39
CA ALA A 135 -25.43 25.29 6.46
C ALA A 135 -26.60 26.27 6.65
N GLN A 136 -27.45 26.47 5.63
CA GLN A 136 -28.58 27.39 5.69
C GLN A 136 -29.55 27.06 6.83
N ILE A 137 -29.69 25.77 7.17
CA ILE A 137 -30.55 25.29 8.26
C ILE A 137 -30.10 25.89 9.60
N TRP A 138 -28.84 25.68 9.99
CA TRP A 138 -28.35 26.16 11.28
C TRP A 138 -28.14 27.68 11.28
N ILE A 139 -27.66 28.27 10.17
CA ILE A 139 -27.45 29.72 10.05
C ILE A 139 -28.76 30.47 10.25
N SER A 140 -29.85 30.02 9.60
CA SER A 140 -31.15 30.66 9.72
C SER A 140 -31.74 30.55 11.13
N GLN A 141 -31.61 29.38 11.77
CA GLN A 141 -32.09 29.15 13.13
C GLN A 141 -31.31 29.98 14.16
N VAL A 142 -29.98 29.98 14.08
CA VAL A 142 -29.11 30.79 14.96
C VAL A 142 -29.36 32.28 14.74
N THR A 143 -29.46 32.73 13.49
CA THR A 143 -29.77 34.15 13.19
C THR A 143 -31.13 34.54 13.77
N SER A 144 -32.15 33.70 13.62
CA SER A 144 -33.48 33.93 14.21
C SER A 144 -33.42 34.02 15.74
N ALA A 145 -32.70 33.10 16.39
CA ALA A 145 -32.53 33.10 17.85
C ALA A 145 -31.77 34.36 18.34
N ILE A 146 -30.76 34.83 17.60
CA ILE A 146 -30.06 36.09 17.86
C ILE A 146 -31.03 37.27 17.78
N GLU A 147 -31.89 37.31 16.76
CA GLU A 147 -32.89 38.37 16.59
C GLU A 147 -33.94 38.39 17.71
N VAL A 148 -34.39 37.22 18.16
CA VAL A 148 -35.30 37.09 19.31
C VAL A 148 -34.64 37.62 20.58
N LEU A 149 -33.39 37.23 20.85
CA LEU A 149 -32.64 37.74 22.00
C LEU A 149 -32.35 39.23 21.89
N ARG A 150 -32.12 39.77 20.69
CA ARG A 150 -31.92 41.20 20.46
C ARG A 150 -33.15 42.02 20.86
N ASN A 151 -34.34 41.50 20.55
CA ASN A 151 -35.62 42.18 20.78
C ASN A 151 -36.27 41.83 22.13
N SER A 152 -35.66 40.97 22.94
CA SER A 152 -36.21 40.57 24.25
C SER A 152 -36.22 41.73 25.25
N ASN A 153 -37.09 41.69 26.25
CA ASN A 153 -37.11 42.65 27.35
C ASN A 153 -36.53 42.02 28.63
N ASP A 154 -36.44 42.75 29.74
CA ASP A 154 -35.84 42.23 30.98
C ASP A 154 -36.54 40.98 31.53
N THR A 155 -37.84 40.81 31.25
CA THR A 155 -38.61 39.63 31.70
C THR A 155 -38.39 38.41 30.80
N THR A 156 -38.15 38.60 29.51
CA THR A 156 -37.96 37.49 28.54
C THR A 156 -36.51 37.21 28.21
N PHE A 157 -35.57 38.05 28.67
CA PHE A 157 -34.15 37.98 28.38
C PHE A 157 -33.53 36.61 28.69
N ASN A 158 -33.70 36.10 29.91
CA ASN A 158 -33.10 34.82 30.32
C ASN A 158 -33.61 33.66 29.44
N GLN A 159 -34.92 33.61 29.18
CA GLN A 159 -35.51 32.59 28.32
C GLN A 159 -34.99 32.69 26.87
N SER A 160 -34.85 33.90 26.32
CA SER A 160 -34.30 34.08 24.98
C SER A 160 -32.80 33.73 24.91
N LEU A 161 -32.05 33.97 25.99
CA LEU A 161 -30.63 33.61 26.09
C LEU A 161 -30.44 32.10 26.22
N ASP A 162 -31.26 31.43 27.03
CA ASP A 162 -31.31 29.97 27.12
C ASP A 162 -31.60 29.38 25.72
N ASN A 163 -32.63 29.88 25.03
CA ASN A 163 -32.99 29.41 23.69
C ASN A 163 -31.86 29.60 22.66
N LEU A 164 -31.14 30.73 22.68
CA LEU A 164 -29.98 30.92 21.79
C LEU A 164 -28.83 29.97 22.15
N THR A 165 -28.57 29.75 23.43
CA THR A 165 -27.53 28.83 23.91
C THR A 165 -27.84 27.40 23.48
N ASP A 166 -29.10 26.99 23.58
CA ASP A 166 -29.55 25.67 23.15
C ASP A 166 -29.50 25.51 21.62
N THR A 167 -29.93 26.54 20.88
CA THR A 167 -29.89 26.56 19.40
C THR A 167 -28.45 26.53 18.87
N ALA A 168 -27.50 27.14 19.60
CA ALA A 168 -26.09 27.14 19.24
C ALA A 168 -25.48 25.73 19.14
N ASN A 169 -26.07 24.73 19.82
CA ASN A 169 -25.60 23.35 19.74
C ASN A 169 -25.80 22.72 18.35
N ILE A 170 -26.62 23.33 17.48
CA ILE A 170 -26.84 22.89 16.09
C ILE A 170 -25.67 23.30 15.18
N ILE A 171 -24.83 24.25 15.61
CA ILE A 171 -23.63 24.64 14.86
C ILE A 171 -22.71 23.41 14.72
N PRO A 172 -22.30 23.06 13.48
CA PRO A 172 -21.44 21.91 13.25
C PRO A 172 -20.14 21.99 14.05
N LYS A 173 -19.79 20.91 14.73
CA LYS A 173 -18.52 20.76 15.44
C LYS A 173 -17.47 20.13 14.53
N LEU A 174 -16.21 20.46 14.79
CA LEU A 174 -15.08 19.82 14.10
C LEU A 174 -14.87 18.43 14.69
N GLU A 175 -15.53 17.44 14.08
CA GLU A 175 -15.46 16.04 14.50
C GLU A 175 -14.66 15.21 13.49
N PRO A 176 -13.89 14.21 13.95
CA PRO A 176 -13.17 13.32 13.07
C PRO A 176 -14.13 12.46 12.25
N ILE A 177 -13.66 11.95 11.10
CA ILE A 177 -14.40 10.95 10.33
C ILE A 177 -14.26 9.61 11.04
N THR A 178 -15.41 9.00 11.33
CA THR A 178 -15.49 7.68 11.95
C THR A 178 -16.31 6.77 11.05
N SER A 179 -16.16 5.46 11.24
CA SER A 179 -16.93 4.45 10.52
C SER A 179 -18.45 4.69 10.67
N GLU A 180 -18.92 5.01 11.89
CA GLU A 180 -20.34 5.27 12.16
C GLU A 180 -20.86 6.50 11.41
N ARG A 181 -20.03 7.56 11.31
CA ARG A 181 -20.42 8.77 10.59
C ARG A 181 -20.50 8.54 9.09
N LEU A 182 -19.60 7.74 8.53
CA LEU A 182 -19.64 7.35 7.12
C LEU A 182 -20.85 6.47 6.81
N LEU A 183 -21.16 5.49 7.67
CA LEU A 183 -22.32 4.63 7.49
C LEU A 183 -23.66 5.35 7.72
N ALA A 184 -23.67 6.37 8.58
CA ALA A 184 -24.85 7.23 8.79
C ALA A 184 -24.98 8.34 7.74
N TRP A 185 -23.96 8.55 6.90
CA TRP A 185 -24.00 9.56 5.86
C TRP A 185 -24.96 9.14 4.75
N GLN A 186 -25.73 10.11 4.28
CA GLN A 186 -26.68 9.95 3.19
C GLN A 186 -26.31 10.99 2.14
N PRO A 187 -25.56 10.62 1.10
CA PRO A 187 -25.13 11.57 0.09
C PRO A 187 -26.36 12.18 -0.61
N SER A 188 -26.44 13.50 -0.62
CA SER A 188 -27.39 14.22 -1.47
C SER A 188 -27.06 14.01 -2.95
N ASP A 189 -27.97 14.40 -3.85
CA ASP A 189 -27.78 14.22 -5.30
C ASP A 189 -26.43 14.84 -5.76
N PRO A 190 -25.48 14.04 -6.25
CA PRO A 190 -24.19 14.53 -6.74
C PRO A 190 -24.31 15.61 -7.80
N ASN A 191 -25.38 15.58 -8.61
CA ASN A 191 -25.64 16.61 -9.62
C ASN A 191 -25.96 17.99 -9.02
N GLU A 192 -26.35 18.06 -7.75
CA GLU A 192 -26.63 19.32 -7.06
C GLU A 192 -25.43 19.84 -6.26
N TRP A 193 -24.72 18.96 -5.54
CA TRP A 193 -23.65 19.40 -4.63
C TRP A 193 -22.27 19.44 -5.26
N LEU A 194 -21.95 18.62 -6.27
CA LEU A 194 -20.66 18.69 -6.98
C LEU A 194 -20.45 20.04 -7.68
N PRO A 195 -21.45 20.63 -8.39
CA PRO A 195 -21.30 21.98 -8.94
C PRO A 195 -21.05 23.06 -7.88
N ARG A 196 -21.62 22.90 -6.67
CA ARG A 196 -21.36 23.82 -5.55
C ARG A 196 -19.92 23.69 -5.06
N LEU A 197 -19.43 22.46 -4.90
CA LEU A 197 -18.04 22.19 -4.56
C LEU A 197 -17.09 22.81 -5.60
N ASP A 198 -17.37 22.60 -6.90
CA ASP A 198 -16.56 23.15 -8.00
C ASP A 198 -16.59 24.69 -8.07
N SER A 199 -17.69 25.31 -7.65
CA SER A 199 -17.80 26.77 -7.63
C SER A 199 -16.89 27.45 -6.59
N GLY A 200 -16.37 26.69 -5.62
CA GLY A 200 -15.54 27.20 -4.52
C GLY A 200 -16.29 28.08 -3.52
N GLN A 201 -17.63 28.04 -3.52
CA GLN A 201 -18.44 28.74 -2.53
C GLN A 201 -18.21 28.14 -1.14
N ASN A 202 -18.11 29.01 -0.13
CA ASN A 202 -17.92 28.62 1.26
C ASN A 202 -18.72 29.53 2.21
N LEU A 203 -18.65 29.25 3.52
CA LEU A 203 -19.44 29.93 4.54
C LEU A 203 -18.76 31.17 5.14
N THR A 204 -17.62 31.63 4.59
CA THR A 204 -16.81 32.69 5.21
C THR A 204 -17.63 33.95 5.48
N ILE A 205 -18.45 34.38 4.53
CA ILE A 205 -19.28 35.59 4.67
C ILE A 205 -20.34 35.36 5.75
N SER A 206 -21.12 34.29 5.63
CA SER A 206 -22.21 33.96 6.56
C SER A 206 -21.72 33.76 8.00
N ILE A 207 -20.57 33.10 8.20
CA ILE A 207 -19.96 32.94 9.53
C ILE A 207 -19.54 34.30 10.10
N ASN A 208 -18.87 35.15 9.31
CA ASN A 208 -18.49 36.49 9.77
C ASN A 208 -19.70 37.35 10.14
N GLU A 209 -20.78 37.26 9.36
CA GLU A 209 -22.03 37.95 9.67
C GLU A 209 -22.65 37.45 10.97
N THR A 210 -22.71 36.13 11.19
CA THR A 210 -23.23 35.54 12.44
C THR A 210 -22.39 35.97 13.63
N ILE A 211 -21.05 35.90 13.53
CA ILE A 211 -20.13 36.38 14.58
C ILE A 211 -20.40 37.86 14.90
N TRP A 212 -20.53 38.70 13.88
CA TRP A 212 -20.80 40.13 14.06
C TRP A 212 -22.16 40.37 14.74
N ARG A 213 -23.21 39.66 14.31
CA ARG A 213 -24.55 39.74 14.91
C ARG A 213 -24.52 39.33 16.38
N THR A 214 -23.80 38.26 16.72
CA THR A 214 -23.60 37.82 18.10
C THR A 214 -22.92 38.88 18.95
N TYR A 215 -21.78 39.43 18.51
CA TYR A 215 -21.09 40.48 19.27
C TYR A 215 -21.92 41.76 19.41
N SER A 216 -22.79 42.06 18.44
CA SER A 216 -23.67 43.23 18.52
C SER A 216 -24.67 43.17 19.70
N LEU A 217 -24.98 41.97 20.22
CA LEU A 217 -25.89 41.78 21.34
C LEU A 217 -25.34 42.34 22.66
N PHE A 218 -24.03 42.28 22.87
CA PHE A 218 -23.38 42.66 24.14
C PHE A 218 -22.21 43.65 23.97
N GLY A 219 -21.95 44.11 22.75
CA GLY A 219 -20.93 45.12 22.46
C GLY A 219 -21.27 46.53 22.97
N PHE A 220 -20.38 47.48 22.68
CA PHE A 220 -20.46 48.86 23.21
C PHE A 220 -21.78 49.58 22.90
N ASN A 221 -22.39 49.29 21.74
CA ASN A 221 -23.65 49.90 21.31
C ASN A 221 -24.91 49.14 21.80
N SER A 222 -24.75 48.09 22.62
CA SER A 222 -25.88 47.32 23.13
C SER A 222 -26.65 48.09 24.19
N VAL A 223 -27.99 48.06 24.07
CA VAL A 223 -28.96 48.64 25.02
C VAL A 223 -29.10 47.83 26.32
N ARG A 224 -28.38 46.70 26.44
CA ARG A 224 -28.41 45.81 27.61
C ARG A 224 -27.61 46.38 28.78
N ASN A 225 -28.02 46.04 30.00
CA ASN A 225 -27.28 46.40 31.21
C ASN A 225 -26.01 45.54 31.37
N ASP A 226 -25.09 45.96 32.24
CA ASP A 226 -23.78 45.31 32.39
C ASP A 226 -23.91 43.85 32.84
N PHE A 227 -24.84 43.53 33.75
CA PHE A 227 -25.11 42.16 34.18
C PHE A 227 -25.57 41.24 33.02
N GLN A 228 -26.46 41.73 32.16
CA GLN A 228 -26.91 41.01 30.98
C GLN A 228 -25.78 40.81 29.95
N LYS A 229 -24.88 41.80 29.80
CA LYS A 229 -23.70 41.72 28.94
C LYS A 229 -22.72 40.66 29.42
N ASP A 230 -22.45 40.62 30.72
CA ASP A 230 -21.57 39.62 31.33
C ASP A 230 -22.15 38.21 31.14
N LEU A 231 -23.45 38.04 31.39
CA LEU A 231 -24.12 36.74 31.24
C LEU A 231 -24.12 36.24 29.77
N MET A 232 -24.32 37.14 28.80
CA MET A 232 -24.19 36.77 27.38
C MET A 232 -22.76 36.40 27.01
N THR A 233 -21.76 37.11 27.52
CA THR A 233 -20.34 36.82 27.25
C THR A 233 -19.98 35.43 27.77
N GLU A 234 -20.43 35.08 28.97
CA GLU A 234 -20.21 33.77 29.57
C GLU A 234 -20.88 32.65 28.76
N ARG A 235 -22.15 32.82 28.39
CA ARG A 235 -22.96 31.75 27.79
C ARG A 235 -22.78 31.58 26.28
N LEU A 236 -22.50 32.66 25.56
CA LEU A 236 -22.30 32.63 24.11
C LEU A 236 -20.84 32.39 23.72
N GLY A 237 -19.92 32.30 24.68
CA GLY A 237 -18.50 32.07 24.43
C GLY A 237 -18.22 30.79 23.62
N SER A 238 -18.88 29.67 23.95
CA SER A 238 -18.74 28.42 23.19
C SER A 238 -19.18 28.57 21.74
N MET A 239 -20.35 29.16 21.51
CA MET A 239 -20.89 29.42 20.17
C MET A 239 -19.92 30.25 19.32
N ILE A 240 -19.33 31.29 19.91
CA ILE A 240 -18.35 32.14 19.23
C ILE A 240 -17.08 31.34 18.89
N SER A 241 -16.60 30.53 19.83
CA SER A 241 -15.45 29.64 19.61
C SER A 241 -15.69 28.68 18.45
N ASP A 242 -16.87 28.05 18.40
CA ASP A 242 -17.26 27.12 17.34
C ASP A 242 -17.32 27.82 15.97
N LEU A 243 -17.87 29.04 15.91
CA LEU A 243 -17.88 29.85 14.69
C LEU A 243 -16.47 30.24 14.23
N TYR A 244 -15.55 30.58 15.14
CA TYR A 244 -14.15 30.84 14.78
C TYR A 244 -13.43 29.58 14.30
N ALA A 245 -13.71 28.43 14.90
CA ALA A 245 -13.18 27.14 14.47
C ALA A 245 -13.64 26.83 13.03
N LEU A 246 -14.94 26.96 12.75
CA LEU A 246 -15.50 26.79 11.40
C LEU A 246 -14.90 27.78 10.40
N LYS A 247 -14.73 29.05 10.79
CA LYS A 247 -14.07 30.06 9.97
C LYS A 247 -12.66 29.63 9.56
N GLY A 248 -11.91 29.05 10.48
CA GLY A 248 -10.56 28.55 10.22
C GLY A 248 -10.52 27.43 9.18
N GLN A 249 -11.58 26.61 9.08
CA GLN A 249 -11.66 25.51 8.12
C GLN A 249 -12.11 25.95 6.71
N GLN A 250 -12.60 27.19 6.52
CA GLN A 250 -13.13 27.63 5.22
C GLN A 250 -12.05 27.79 4.12
N SER A 251 -10.76 27.77 4.50
CA SER A 251 -9.65 27.83 3.55
C SER A 251 -9.21 26.47 3.02
N ILE A 252 -9.76 25.36 3.54
CA ILE A 252 -9.41 24.02 3.08
C ILE A 252 -10.05 23.77 1.72
N ASP A 253 -9.24 23.33 0.77
CA ASP A 253 -9.66 22.97 -0.58
C ASP A 253 -10.06 21.48 -0.65
N TYR A 254 -11.30 21.20 -0.22
CA TYR A 254 -11.87 19.86 -0.24
C TYR A 254 -12.00 19.29 -1.65
N ARG A 255 -12.17 20.14 -2.67
CA ARG A 255 -12.24 19.71 -4.06
C ARG A 255 -10.92 19.09 -4.50
N SER A 256 -9.81 19.80 -4.28
CA SER A 256 -8.48 19.26 -4.60
C SER A 256 -8.15 18.01 -3.80
N MET A 257 -8.64 17.90 -2.56
CA MET A 257 -8.50 16.67 -1.77
C MET A 257 -9.24 15.50 -2.42
N MET A 258 -10.52 15.65 -2.79
CA MET A 258 -11.27 14.57 -3.46
C MET A 258 -10.61 14.15 -4.78
N ILE A 259 -10.22 15.11 -5.61
CA ILE A 259 -9.58 14.85 -6.90
C ILE A 259 -8.18 14.21 -6.76
N SER A 260 -7.57 14.30 -5.59
CA SER A 260 -6.30 13.60 -5.34
C SER A 260 -6.45 12.08 -5.30
N SER A 261 -7.65 11.57 -5.04
CA SER A 261 -8.01 10.15 -5.10
C SER A 261 -8.19 9.61 -6.53
N ILE A 262 -8.14 10.46 -7.56
CA ILE A 262 -8.28 10.06 -8.97
C ILE A 262 -6.98 10.26 -9.77
N PRO A 263 -6.78 9.50 -10.88
CA PRO A 263 -5.60 9.59 -11.71
C PRO A 263 -5.43 10.98 -12.32
N VAL A 264 -4.18 11.43 -12.46
CA VAL A 264 -3.88 12.78 -12.96
C VAL A 264 -4.49 13.05 -14.35
N GLY A 265 -4.58 12.03 -15.20
CA GLY A 265 -5.15 12.15 -16.56
C GLY A 265 -6.65 12.44 -16.60
N GLU A 266 -7.38 12.10 -15.55
CA GLU A 266 -8.84 12.24 -15.48
C GLU A 266 -9.29 13.52 -14.73
N ARG A 267 -8.36 14.34 -14.26
CA ARG A 267 -8.66 15.50 -13.39
C ARG A 267 -9.29 16.70 -14.10
N ASP A 268 -9.29 16.70 -15.43
CA ASP A 268 -9.90 17.76 -16.24
C ASP A 268 -11.44 17.67 -16.20
N ASP A 269 -12.01 16.46 -16.14
CA ASP A 269 -13.44 16.19 -15.97
C ASP A 269 -13.66 15.11 -14.89
N PRO A 270 -13.37 15.43 -13.60
CA PRO A 270 -13.19 14.44 -12.55
C PRO A 270 -14.45 13.64 -12.22
N TRP A 271 -15.62 14.22 -12.44
CA TRP A 271 -16.91 13.62 -12.05
C TRP A 271 -17.51 12.72 -13.14
N ASN A 272 -16.97 12.78 -14.36
CA ASN A 272 -17.41 12.00 -15.51
C ASN A 272 -16.25 11.17 -16.10
N MET A 273 -15.29 10.84 -15.23
CA MET A 273 -14.11 10.06 -15.59
C MET A 273 -14.42 8.58 -15.80
N THR A 274 -13.45 7.85 -16.36
CA THR A 274 -13.42 6.39 -16.31
C THR A 274 -12.07 5.96 -15.76
N GLY A 275 -12.07 5.13 -14.72
CA GLY A 275 -10.83 4.66 -14.12
C GLY A 275 -10.87 4.50 -12.61
N PRO A 276 -9.71 4.24 -11.99
CA PRO A 276 -9.64 3.88 -10.58
C PRO A 276 -9.83 5.08 -9.64
N VAL A 277 -10.72 4.93 -8.68
CA VAL A 277 -10.82 5.75 -7.46
C VAL A 277 -10.06 5.06 -6.33
N ILE A 278 -9.28 5.85 -5.60
CA ILE A 278 -8.46 5.34 -4.50
C ILE A 278 -8.98 5.85 -3.15
N THR A 279 -9.30 4.90 -2.27
CA THR A 279 -9.53 5.13 -0.84
C THR A 279 -8.35 4.55 -0.06
N THR A 280 -7.73 5.36 0.79
CA THR A 280 -6.47 5.02 1.47
C THR A 280 -6.64 4.95 2.98
N LEU A 281 -6.00 3.97 3.60
CA LEU A 281 -5.75 3.89 5.04
C LEU A 281 -4.23 3.84 5.26
N ALA A 282 -3.71 4.73 6.09
CA ALA A 282 -2.32 4.69 6.54
C ALA A 282 -2.21 3.85 7.82
N VAL A 283 -1.29 2.91 7.81
CA VAL A 283 -0.94 2.09 8.98
C VAL A 283 0.55 2.16 9.24
N SER A 284 0.96 2.00 10.49
CA SER A 284 2.37 1.88 10.81
C SER A 284 2.92 0.57 10.23
N SER A 285 4.11 0.62 9.63
CA SER A 285 4.86 -0.57 9.22
C SER A 285 6.03 -0.88 10.18
N ASP A 286 6.11 -0.19 11.32
CA ASP A 286 7.18 -0.35 12.31
C ASP A 286 6.97 -1.62 13.15
N PRO A 287 7.88 -2.61 13.10
CA PRO A 287 7.80 -3.83 13.90
C PRO A 287 7.64 -3.59 15.41
N GLU A 288 8.19 -2.51 15.97
CA GLU A 288 8.07 -2.22 17.40
C GLU A 288 6.62 -1.92 17.80
N VAL A 289 5.83 -1.30 16.91
CA VAL A 289 4.40 -1.04 17.12
C VAL A 289 3.61 -2.35 17.17
N TYR A 290 4.06 -3.37 16.44
CA TYR A 290 3.52 -4.74 16.48
C TYR A 290 4.03 -5.57 17.67
N GLY A 291 4.86 -5.00 18.54
CA GLY A 291 5.48 -5.72 19.66
C GLY A 291 6.57 -6.71 19.22
N LEU A 292 7.14 -6.51 18.04
CA LEU A 292 8.22 -7.32 17.47
C LEU A 292 9.58 -6.63 17.67
N GLU A 293 10.65 -7.36 17.38
CA GLU A 293 12.00 -6.77 17.31
C GLU A 293 12.11 -5.86 16.07
N ALA A 294 12.85 -4.76 16.17
CA ALA A 294 12.98 -3.73 15.12
C ALA A 294 13.42 -4.25 13.73
N ASN A 295 13.98 -5.47 13.64
CA ASN A 295 14.41 -6.08 12.38
C ASN A 295 13.36 -7.02 11.75
N LYS A 296 12.13 -7.07 12.26
CA LYS A 296 11.08 -8.02 11.85
C LYS A 296 10.09 -7.46 10.82
N PHE A 297 10.55 -6.62 9.90
CA PHE A 297 9.72 -6.02 8.85
C PHE A 297 8.97 -7.06 8.00
N SER A 298 9.61 -8.15 7.60
CA SER A 298 8.96 -9.18 6.77
C SER A 298 7.73 -9.82 7.43
N ILE A 299 7.67 -9.89 8.77
CA ILE A 299 6.50 -10.42 9.48
C ILE A 299 5.35 -9.41 9.41
N VAL A 300 5.66 -8.12 9.57
CA VAL A 300 4.69 -7.03 9.43
C VAL A 300 4.13 -7.00 8.01
N GLU A 301 5.00 -7.11 7.00
CA GLU A 301 4.59 -7.14 5.59
C GLU A 301 3.66 -8.34 5.29
N GLU A 302 3.99 -9.54 5.77
CA GLU A 302 3.16 -10.74 5.60
C GLU A 302 1.79 -10.61 6.30
N ASN A 303 1.77 -9.99 7.48
CA ASN A 303 0.54 -9.67 8.20
C ASN A 303 -0.33 -8.67 7.43
N ILE A 304 0.23 -7.54 7.00
CA ILE A 304 -0.49 -6.52 6.22
C ILE A 304 -1.03 -7.14 4.93
N ASN A 305 -0.25 -7.99 4.25
CA ASN A 305 -0.70 -8.69 3.05
C ASN A 305 -1.90 -9.60 3.33
N THR A 306 -1.84 -10.39 4.41
CA THR A 306 -2.92 -11.31 4.81
C THR A 306 -4.18 -10.54 5.20
N TRP A 307 -4.05 -9.49 6.03
CA TRP A 307 -5.17 -8.67 6.47
C TRP A 307 -5.80 -7.91 5.31
N SER A 308 -5.00 -7.37 4.38
CA SER A 308 -5.50 -6.70 3.18
C SER A 308 -6.26 -7.64 2.25
N ALA A 309 -5.91 -8.93 2.22
CA ALA A 309 -6.65 -9.94 1.48
C ALA A 309 -8.00 -10.26 2.14
N VAL A 310 -8.04 -10.40 3.47
CA VAL A 310 -9.28 -10.62 4.23
C VAL A 310 -10.21 -9.41 4.10
N LEU A 311 -9.67 -8.20 4.22
CA LEU A 311 -10.41 -6.95 4.02
C LEU A 311 -11.01 -6.89 2.62
N LEU A 312 -10.24 -7.25 1.59
CA LEU A 312 -10.73 -7.27 0.20
C LEU A 312 -11.90 -8.24 0.03
N ASP A 313 -11.79 -9.46 0.57
CA ASP A 313 -12.87 -10.45 0.49
C ASP A 313 -14.15 -9.93 1.17
N ASN A 314 -14.02 -9.30 2.35
CA ASN A 314 -15.14 -8.68 3.06
C ASN A 314 -15.75 -7.52 2.25
N LEU A 315 -14.92 -6.64 1.69
CA LEU A 315 -15.37 -5.52 0.86
C LEU A 315 -16.19 -6.00 -0.34
N LYS A 316 -15.70 -7.02 -1.06
CA LYS A 316 -16.42 -7.61 -2.21
C LYS A 316 -17.76 -8.22 -1.80
N GLN A 317 -17.82 -8.82 -0.61
CA GLN A 317 -19.05 -9.41 -0.09
C GLN A 317 -20.10 -8.35 0.27
N GLU A 318 -19.70 -7.26 0.92
CA GLU A 318 -20.61 -6.22 1.40
C GLU A 318 -21.03 -5.23 0.31
N THR A 319 -20.12 -4.84 -0.58
CA THR A 319 -20.42 -3.94 -1.72
C THR A 319 -21.11 -4.67 -2.86
N GLY A 320 -20.87 -5.98 -3.01
CA GLY A 320 -21.26 -6.75 -4.19
C GLY A 320 -20.41 -6.45 -5.43
N ASP A 321 -19.39 -5.60 -5.32
CA ASP A 321 -18.47 -5.30 -6.41
C ASP A 321 -17.29 -6.28 -6.42
N SER A 322 -17.19 -7.04 -7.52
CA SER A 322 -16.11 -8.01 -7.71
C SER A 322 -14.82 -7.40 -8.28
N GLU A 323 -14.87 -6.16 -8.80
CA GLU A 323 -13.77 -5.48 -9.47
C GLU A 323 -12.83 -4.72 -8.51
N LEU A 324 -13.28 -4.54 -7.26
CA LEU A 324 -12.45 -4.02 -6.16
C LEU A 324 -11.11 -4.74 -6.08
N ARG A 325 -10.06 -3.95 -5.81
CA ARG A 325 -8.69 -4.40 -5.63
C ARG A 325 -8.07 -3.71 -4.43
N THR A 326 -7.18 -4.39 -3.72
CA THR A 326 -6.32 -3.77 -2.70
C THR A 326 -4.89 -3.67 -3.19
N PHE A 327 -4.21 -2.62 -2.77
CA PHE A 327 -2.78 -2.43 -2.98
C PHE A 327 -2.14 -1.83 -1.74
N SER A 328 -1.01 -2.39 -1.32
CA SER A 328 -0.09 -1.78 -0.36
C SER A 328 1.34 -2.12 -0.77
N PHE A 329 2.33 -1.41 -0.22
CA PHE A 329 3.73 -1.75 -0.51
C PHE A 329 4.10 -3.12 0.07
N SER A 330 3.55 -3.48 1.23
CA SER A 330 3.69 -4.84 1.80
C SER A 330 3.13 -5.92 0.87
N GLN A 331 1.92 -5.73 0.32
CA GLN A 331 1.34 -6.67 -0.65
C GLN A 331 2.21 -6.80 -1.90
N PHE A 332 2.77 -5.68 -2.37
CA PHE A 332 3.68 -5.68 -3.51
C PHE A 332 4.98 -6.44 -3.22
N GLY A 333 5.60 -6.22 -2.06
CA GLY A 333 6.83 -6.90 -1.64
C GLY A 333 6.67 -8.41 -1.51
N VAL A 334 5.61 -8.85 -0.82
CA VAL A 334 5.27 -10.27 -0.68
C VAL A 334 4.93 -10.89 -2.04
N GLY A 335 4.07 -10.22 -2.83
CA GLY A 335 3.65 -10.69 -4.15
C GLY A 335 4.80 -10.82 -5.15
N SER A 336 5.75 -9.88 -5.12
CA SER A 336 6.96 -9.91 -5.96
C SER A 336 7.83 -11.13 -5.61
N THR A 337 8.09 -11.37 -4.34
CA THR A 337 8.91 -12.50 -3.86
C THR A 337 8.29 -13.85 -4.21
N GLU A 338 6.97 -14.01 -4.00
CA GLU A 338 6.26 -15.24 -4.37
C GLU A 338 6.27 -15.49 -5.87
N THR A 339 6.04 -14.45 -6.67
CA THR A 339 5.94 -14.55 -8.13
C THR A 339 7.30 -14.90 -8.73
N LEU A 340 8.38 -14.27 -8.24
CA LEU A 340 9.75 -14.64 -8.60
C LEU A 340 10.00 -16.13 -8.36
N GLY A 341 9.65 -16.65 -7.18
CA GLY A 341 9.78 -18.07 -6.86
C GLY A 341 9.04 -18.99 -7.84
N LYS A 342 7.77 -18.67 -8.14
CA LYS A 342 6.93 -19.42 -9.10
C LYS A 342 7.51 -19.38 -10.53
N GLU A 343 7.92 -18.20 -10.99
CA GLU A 343 8.49 -18.01 -12.32
C GLU A 343 9.81 -18.75 -12.52
N ILE A 344 10.70 -18.77 -11.51
CA ILE A 344 11.96 -19.53 -11.56
C ILE A 344 11.70 -21.01 -11.76
N GLY A 345 10.75 -21.58 -11.01
CA GLY A 345 10.36 -22.98 -11.14
C GLY A 345 9.81 -23.29 -12.53
N MET A 346 8.92 -22.44 -13.04
CA MET A 346 8.33 -22.60 -14.37
C MET A 346 9.37 -22.45 -15.49
N LEU A 347 10.23 -21.44 -15.42
CA LEU A 347 11.26 -21.16 -16.41
C LEU A 347 12.30 -22.29 -16.47
N THR A 348 12.84 -22.68 -15.31
CA THR A 348 13.86 -23.74 -15.23
C THR A 348 13.29 -25.08 -15.68
N GLY A 349 12.06 -25.41 -15.27
CA GLY A 349 11.36 -26.63 -15.70
C GLY A 349 11.09 -26.66 -17.20
N SER A 350 10.61 -25.55 -17.77
CA SER A 350 10.32 -25.44 -19.21
C SER A 350 11.60 -25.49 -20.04
N ALA A 351 12.66 -24.80 -19.61
CA ALA A 351 13.97 -24.83 -20.28
C ALA A 351 14.59 -26.23 -20.26
N PHE A 352 14.53 -26.92 -19.11
CA PHE A 352 14.98 -28.30 -18.99
C PHE A 352 14.24 -29.23 -19.96
N MET A 353 12.91 -29.12 -20.03
CA MET A 353 12.09 -29.93 -20.93
C MET A 353 12.42 -29.66 -22.40
N LEU A 354 12.53 -28.39 -22.79
CA LEU A 354 12.85 -27.99 -24.15
C LEU A 354 14.23 -28.48 -24.58
N LEU A 355 15.24 -28.36 -23.72
CA LEU A 355 16.59 -28.84 -24.01
C LEU A 355 16.67 -30.37 -24.06
N ALA A 356 15.94 -31.07 -23.19
CA ALA A 356 15.82 -32.53 -23.29
C ALA A 356 15.24 -32.97 -24.64
N ILE A 357 14.22 -32.26 -25.16
CA ILE A 357 13.63 -32.51 -26.48
C ILE A 357 14.66 -32.26 -27.59
N ILE A 358 15.35 -31.12 -27.57
CA ILE A 358 16.37 -30.77 -28.58
C ILE A 358 17.51 -31.80 -28.60
N LEU A 359 18.04 -32.16 -27.43
CA LEU A 359 19.08 -33.16 -27.31
C LEU A 359 18.62 -34.53 -27.80
N TRP A 360 17.39 -34.91 -27.48
CA TRP A 360 16.83 -36.17 -27.97
C TRP A 360 16.75 -36.19 -29.50
N PHE A 361 16.34 -35.09 -30.15
CA PHE A 361 16.36 -35.00 -31.61
C PHE A 361 17.77 -35.04 -32.21
N ASN A 362 18.76 -34.44 -31.54
CA ASN A 362 20.15 -34.40 -31.99
C ASN A 362 20.82 -35.77 -31.89
N PHE A 363 20.79 -36.39 -30.70
CA PHE A 363 21.42 -37.69 -30.47
C PHE A 363 20.60 -38.87 -31.00
N ARG A 364 19.27 -38.71 -31.10
CA ARG A 364 18.31 -39.81 -31.32
C ARG A 364 18.48 -40.97 -30.33
N SER A 365 18.94 -40.66 -29.11
CA SER A 365 19.27 -41.63 -28.07
C SER A 365 18.84 -41.14 -26.70
N VAL A 366 17.89 -41.85 -26.08
CA VAL A 366 17.39 -41.54 -24.73
C VAL A 366 18.51 -41.66 -23.69
N ARG A 367 19.40 -42.65 -23.85
CA ARG A 367 20.51 -42.90 -22.92
C ARG A 367 21.51 -41.75 -22.89
N GLU A 368 21.90 -41.25 -24.07
CA GLU A 368 22.87 -40.16 -24.17
C GLU A 368 22.28 -38.82 -23.72
N THR A 369 21.01 -38.58 -24.07
CA THR A 369 20.24 -37.44 -23.57
C THR A 369 20.20 -37.45 -22.04
N ALA A 370 19.87 -38.60 -21.43
CA ALA A 370 19.85 -38.76 -19.99
C ALA A 370 21.23 -38.51 -19.35
N TYR A 371 22.33 -38.98 -19.96
CA TYR A 371 23.66 -38.69 -19.43
C TYR A 371 23.97 -37.20 -19.38
N VAL A 372 23.70 -36.46 -20.46
CA VAL A 372 23.95 -35.01 -20.51
C VAL A 372 23.07 -34.27 -19.50
N MET A 373 21.77 -34.57 -19.46
CA MET A 373 20.84 -33.88 -18.55
C MET A 373 21.17 -34.15 -17.08
N VAL A 374 21.41 -35.41 -16.71
CA VAL A 374 21.71 -35.80 -15.32
C VAL A 374 23.02 -35.18 -14.85
N LEU A 375 24.07 -35.21 -15.68
CA LEU A 375 25.35 -34.56 -15.36
C LEU A 375 25.18 -33.05 -15.18
N THR A 376 24.33 -32.41 -15.99
CA THR A 376 24.04 -30.98 -15.90
C THR A 376 23.33 -30.65 -14.59
N ILE A 377 22.31 -31.43 -14.17
CA ILE A 377 21.64 -31.25 -12.86
C ILE A 377 22.66 -31.35 -11.72
N PHE A 378 23.53 -32.36 -11.76
CA PHE A 378 24.57 -32.53 -10.74
C PHE A 378 25.58 -31.37 -10.72
N ALA A 379 25.92 -30.82 -11.88
CA ALA A 379 26.79 -29.65 -11.99
C ALA A 379 26.12 -28.40 -11.39
N ILE A 380 24.84 -28.17 -11.67
CA ILE A 380 24.06 -27.09 -11.07
C ILE A 380 24.04 -27.27 -9.55
N GLY A 381 23.66 -28.45 -9.06
CA GLY A 381 23.63 -28.77 -7.64
C GLY A 381 24.98 -28.55 -6.94
N ALA A 382 26.09 -28.99 -7.56
CA ALA A 382 27.42 -28.76 -7.03
C ALA A 382 27.84 -27.28 -7.03
N THR A 383 27.40 -26.49 -8.01
CA THR A 383 27.69 -25.05 -8.09
C THR A 383 26.96 -24.27 -6.99
N TYR A 384 25.67 -24.54 -6.83
CA TYR A 384 24.86 -23.98 -5.73
C TYR A 384 25.37 -24.44 -4.38
N GLY A 385 25.70 -25.73 -4.25
CA GLY A 385 26.19 -26.27 -2.99
C GLY A 385 27.57 -25.76 -2.60
N LEU A 386 28.48 -25.56 -3.56
CA LEU A 386 29.76 -24.89 -3.31
C LEU A 386 29.52 -23.46 -2.81
N SER A 387 28.58 -22.73 -3.41
CA SER A 387 28.24 -21.37 -3.01
C SER A 387 27.69 -21.33 -1.57
N GLY A 388 26.81 -22.26 -1.19
CA GLY A 388 26.33 -22.37 0.19
C GLY A 388 27.41 -22.78 1.20
N TRP A 389 28.36 -23.63 0.80
CA TRP A 389 29.55 -23.89 1.63
C TRP A 389 30.40 -22.65 1.84
N LEU A 390 30.61 -21.84 0.79
CA LEU A 390 31.36 -20.58 0.88
C LEU A 390 30.65 -19.58 1.81
N GLN A 391 29.32 -19.47 1.73
CA GLN A 391 28.50 -18.69 2.67
C GLN A 391 28.75 -19.13 4.11
N LYS A 392 28.70 -20.44 4.37
CA LYS A 392 28.94 -21.00 5.69
C LYS A 392 30.36 -20.74 6.21
N PHE A 393 31.35 -20.67 5.31
CA PHE A 393 32.74 -20.36 5.66
C PHE A 393 33.02 -18.85 5.80
N GLY A 394 31.99 -18.00 5.71
CA GLY A 394 32.07 -16.57 5.97
C GLY A 394 32.37 -15.71 4.74
N VAL A 395 32.28 -16.26 3.53
CA VAL A 395 32.32 -15.48 2.30
C VAL A 395 30.89 -15.07 1.96
N ASN A 396 30.59 -13.77 1.95
CA ASN A 396 29.23 -13.30 1.67
C ASN A 396 28.82 -13.66 0.23
N MET A 397 27.96 -14.65 0.11
CA MET A 397 27.37 -15.25 -1.09
C MET A 397 25.85 -15.28 -0.89
N THR A 398 25.27 -14.13 -0.57
CA THR A 398 23.81 -13.94 -0.58
C THR A 398 23.33 -13.95 -2.02
N PHE A 399 22.32 -14.78 -2.30
CA PHE A 399 21.75 -14.86 -3.64
C PHE A 399 20.62 -13.86 -3.74
N ASN A 400 20.82 -12.84 -4.57
CA ASN A 400 19.75 -11.90 -4.87
C ASN A 400 18.77 -12.46 -5.91
N ALA A 401 17.65 -11.77 -6.06
CA ALA A 401 16.61 -12.16 -7.01
C ALA A 401 17.12 -12.28 -8.46
N ALA A 402 18.09 -11.47 -8.89
CA ALA A 402 18.68 -11.55 -10.23
C ALA A 402 19.55 -12.81 -10.43
N MET A 403 20.25 -13.27 -9.39
CA MET A 403 21.06 -14.49 -9.39
C MET A 403 20.23 -15.76 -9.54
N ASN A 404 18.90 -15.68 -9.37
CA ASN A 404 18.00 -16.79 -9.66
C ASN A 404 17.96 -17.18 -11.16
N SER A 405 18.55 -16.38 -12.05
CA SER A 405 18.74 -16.72 -13.47
C SER A 405 19.91 -17.70 -13.73
N ILE A 406 20.82 -17.88 -12.76
CA ILE A 406 22.02 -18.73 -12.87
C ILE A 406 21.71 -20.20 -13.24
N PRO A 407 20.67 -20.89 -12.71
CA PRO A 407 20.42 -22.28 -13.06
C PRO A 407 20.17 -22.46 -14.55
N VAL A 408 19.43 -21.53 -15.18
CA VAL A 408 19.11 -21.59 -16.61
C VAL A 408 20.37 -21.38 -17.45
N LEU A 409 21.23 -20.44 -17.06
CA LEU A 409 22.52 -20.21 -17.73
C LEU A 409 23.45 -21.43 -17.61
N LEU A 410 23.57 -22.00 -16.41
CA LEU A 410 24.36 -23.22 -16.18
C LEU A 410 23.80 -24.41 -16.95
N LEU A 411 22.48 -24.49 -17.07
CA LEU A 411 21.81 -25.55 -17.80
C LEU A 411 22.11 -25.46 -19.31
N ALA A 412 22.10 -24.26 -19.90
CA ALA A 412 22.50 -24.05 -21.29
C ALA A 412 23.97 -24.43 -21.53
N ILE A 413 24.87 -23.94 -20.69
CA ILE A 413 26.32 -24.21 -20.81
C ILE A 413 26.63 -25.71 -20.61
N GLY A 414 26.01 -26.33 -19.60
CA GLY A 414 26.21 -27.75 -19.30
C GLY A 414 25.73 -28.67 -20.43
N VAL A 415 24.59 -28.33 -21.04
CA VAL A 415 24.05 -29.04 -22.19
C VAL A 415 24.96 -28.92 -23.42
N ASP A 416 25.47 -27.72 -23.73
CA ASP A 416 26.36 -27.50 -24.87
C ASP A 416 27.66 -28.30 -24.74
N TYR A 417 28.29 -28.29 -23.56
CA TYR A 417 29.47 -29.10 -23.31
C TYR A 417 29.18 -30.60 -23.43
N GLY A 418 28.07 -31.06 -22.85
CA GLY A 418 27.65 -32.45 -22.96
C GLY A 418 27.45 -32.88 -24.41
N LEU A 419 26.86 -32.02 -25.24
CA LEU A 419 26.66 -32.25 -26.67
C LEU A 419 27.97 -32.38 -27.43
N HIS A 420 28.91 -31.46 -27.25
CA HIS A 420 30.21 -31.55 -27.92
C HIS A 420 30.97 -32.82 -27.53
N VAL A 421 30.94 -33.22 -26.25
CA VAL A 421 31.63 -34.42 -25.78
C VAL A 421 30.99 -35.69 -26.34
N VAL A 422 29.67 -35.82 -26.29
CA VAL A 422 28.97 -37.01 -26.80
C VAL A 422 29.17 -37.18 -28.31
N LEU A 423 29.06 -36.08 -29.08
CA LEU A 423 29.31 -36.12 -30.51
C LEU A 423 30.74 -36.52 -30.82
N ARG A 424 31.72 -36.00 -30.08
CA ARG A 424 33.13 -36.38 -30.27
C ARG A 424 33.38 -37.85 -29.96
N ILE A 425 32.80 -38.38 -28.88
CA ILE A 425 32.89 -39.81 -28.55
C ILE A 425 32.30 -40.66 -29.68
N ARG A 426 31.16 -40.25 -30.26
CA ARG A 426 30.56 -40.95 -31.41
C ARG A 426 31.43 -40.91 -32.66
N GLU A 427 32.09 -39.80 -32.94
CA GLU A 427 33.04 -39.69 -34.05
C GLU A 427 34.21 -40.66 -33.87
N GLU A 428 34.86 -40.66 -32.71
CA GLU A 428 36.01 -41.52 -32.44
C GLU A 428 35.64 -43.01 -32.45
N LEU A 429 34.47 -43.38 -31.90
CA LEU A 429 34.00 -44.77 -31.93
C LEU A 429 33.70 -45.25 -33.36
N LYS A 430 33.22 -44.37 -34.26
CA LYS A 430 33.02 -44.69 -35.67
C LYS A 430 34.30 -44.78 -36.49
N VAL A 431 35.38 -44.15 -36.04
CA VAL A 431 36.71 -44.19 -36.68
C VAL A 431 37.51 -45.40 -36.21
N ALA A 432 37.19 -45.93 -35.02
CA ALA A 432 37.81 -47.12 -34.44
C ALA A 432 37.22 -48.46 -34.96
N ASP A 433 36.01 -48.43 -35.53
CA ASP A 433 35.40 -49.50 -36.34
C ASP A 433 35.80 -49.36 -37.82
#